data_AF-A0A127VC27-F1
#
_entry.id   AF-A0A127VC27-F1
#
_cell.length_a   1.000
_cell.length_b   1.000
_cell.length_c   1.000
_cell.angle_alpha   90.00
_cell.angle_beta   90.00
_cell.angle_gamma   90.00
#
_symmetry.space_group_name_H-M   'P 1'
#
loop_
_entity.id
_entity.type
_entity.pdbx_description
1 polymer ?
#
loop_
_entity_poly.entity_id
_entity_poly.type
_entity_poly.pdbx_seq_one_letter_code
_entity_poly.pdbx_strand_id
1 'polypeptide(L)'
;MNIDRRKLPIYTIQENGLISDPKWADGRLIPYVVLNNYQNGEELKDFLKAHNTSINQGDVTTQWASPLLQYFKPKNWLLLVKFAKPREFEFYIEFSLEKNPALIDAIFQSRGLNILYGFPGDKISNRADQYIVLMEVPNLNQDERWNKILREILKTKFKKQNMPKKQISIEVEKQIRKMRELLHFRK
;
A
#
# COMPACT_ATOMS: atom_id res chain seq x y z
N MET A 1 -19.02 0.58 -8.01
CA MET A 1 -18.98 1.98 -7.56
C MET A 1 -18.06 2.73 -8.52
N ASN A 2 -18.62 3.67 -9.28
CA ASN A 2 -17.84 4.53 -10.18
C ASN A 2 -17.07 5.53 -9.32
N ILE A 3 -15.75 5.43 -9.35
CA ILE A 3 -14.87 6.32 -8.61
C ILE A 3 -14.54 7.48 -9.56
N ASP A 4 -15.06 8.66 -9.28
CA ASP A 4 -14.76 9.86 -10.05
C ASP A 4 -13.30 10.27 -9.80
N ARG A 5 -12.41 9.81 -10.67
CA ARG A 5 -10.97 10.06 -10.62
C ARG A 5 -10.60 11.53 -10.81
N ARG A 6 -11.56 12.42 -11.08
CA ARG A 6 -11.30 13.78 -11.60
C ARG A 6 -11.12 14.85 -10.51
N LYS A 7 -11.24 14.54 -9.21
CA LYS A 7 -11.20 15.57 -8.16
C LYS A 7 -10.21 15.38 -7.02
N LEU A 8 -9.65 14.19 -6.80
CA LEU A 8 -8.76 13.95 -5.67
C LEU A 8 -7.30 13.83 -6.12
N PRO A 9 -6.34 14.37 -5.34
CA PRO A 9 -4.92 14.23 -5.64
C PRO A 9 -4.50 12.75 -5.59
N ILE A 10 -3.60 12.38 -6.49
CA ILE A 10 -3.00 11.04 -6.56
C ILE A 10 -1.55 11.15 -6.12
N TYR A 11 -1.17 10.39 -5.10
CA TYR A 11 0.20 10.28 -4.61
C TYR A 11 0.82 8.99 -5.11
N THR A 12 2.09 9.09 -5.52
CA THR A 12 2.87 7.95 -6.01
C THR A 12 3.91 7.54 -4.98
N ILE A 13 4.23 6.25 -4.97
CA ILE A 13 5.18 5.66 -4.04
C ILE A 13 6.60 5.94 -4.53
N GLN A 14 7.36 6.68 -3.72
CA GLN A 14 8.78 6.97 -3.95
C GLN A 14 9.66 5.86 -3.38
N GLU A 15 9.34 5.41 -2.16
CA GLU A 15 10.02 4.34 -1.44
C GLU A 15 9.00 3.50 -0.68
N ASN A 16 9.35 2.25 -0.41
CA ASN A 16 8.51 1.36 0.40
C ASN A 16 9.36 0.35 1.16
N GLY A 17 8.74 -0.27 2.16
CA GLY A 17 9.36 -1.36 2.91
C GLY A 17 8.44 -1.88 4.00
N LEU A 18 9.02 -2.59 4.94
CA LEU A 18 8.34 -3.07 6.14
C LEU A 18 9.01 -2.44 7.37
N ILE A 19 8.20 -2.04 8.35
CA ILE A 19 8.66 -1.59 9.65
C ILE A 19 7.98 -2.44 10.73
N SER A 20 8.72 -2.73 11.79
CA SER A 20 8.19 -3.30 13.02
C SER A 20 8.57 -2.35 14.14
N ASP A 21 7.59 -2.00 14.96
CA ASP A 21 7.79 -1.22 16.17
C ASP A 21 7.05 -1.91 17.33
N PRO A 22 7.75 -2.31 18.41
CA PRO A 22 7.12 -2.96 19.55
C PRO A 22 6.01 -2.14 20.23
N LYS A 23 6.00 -0.82 20.05
CA LYS A 23 5.04 0.08 20.71
C LYS A 23 3.66 0.08 20.05
N TRP A 24 3.53 -0.43 18.82
CA TRP A 24 2.27 -0.46 18.09
C TRP A 24 2.13 -1.74 17.25
N ALA A 25 0.90 -2.19 17.05
CA ALA A 25 0.58 -3.42 16.30
C ALA A 25 1.33 -4.69 16.79
N ASP A 26 1.60 -4.79 18.10
CA ASP A 26 2.31 -5.91 18.76
C ASP A 26 3.65 -6.29 18.09
N GLY A 27 4.40 -5.32 17.56
CA GLY A 27 5.68 -5.57 16.89
C GLY A 27 5.56 -6.31 15.55
N ARG A 28 4.36 -6.40 14.97
CA ARG A 28 4.16 -6.97 13.63
C ARG A 28 4.85 -6.14 12.57
N LEU A 29 5.25 -6.79 11.48
CA LEU A 29 5.73 -6.10 10.29
C LEU A 29 4.56 -5.45 9.56
N ILE A 30 4.52 -4.12 9.59
CA ILE A 30 3.54 -3.29 8.89
C ILE A 30 4.25 -2.62 7.70
N PRO A 31 3.68 -2.67 6.49
CA PRO A 31 4.25 -1.98 5.36
C PRO A 31 4.26 -0.46 5.57
N TYR A 32 5.27 0.19 5.00
CA TYR A 32 5.32 1.65 4.88
C TYR A 32 5.49 2.07 3.43
N VAL A 33 4.98 3.26 3.12
CA VAL A 33 5.18 3.95 1.85
C VAL A 33 5.60 5.39 2.08
N VAL A 34 6.59 5.82 1.31
CA VAL A 34 6.95 7.23 1.17
C VAL A 34 6.23 7.75 -0.05
N LEU A 35 5.38 8.74 0.16
CA LEU A 35 4.49 9.29 -0.83
C LEU A 35 4.97 10.66 -1.29
N ASN A 36 4.78 10.93 -2.57
CA ASN A 36 4.94 12.27 -3.11
C ASN A 36 3.95 12.51 -4.25
N ASN A 37 3.67 13.79 -4.44
CA ASN A 37 3.01 14.32 -5.62
C ASN A 37 3.82 15.54 -6.06
N TYR A 38 4.49 15.45 -7.21
CA TYR A 38 5.33 16.54 -7.72
C TYR A 38 4.55 17.83 -8.04
N GLN A 39 3.22 17.76 -8.16
CA GLN A 39 2.37 18.92 -8.46
C GLN A 39 1.75 19.57 -7.22
N ASN A 40 1.51 18.81 -6.15
CA ASN A 40 0.82 19.31 -4.95
C ASN A 40 1.24 18.57 -3.66
N GLY A 41 2.54 18.29 -3.52
CA GLY A 41 3.07 17.44 -2.45
C GLY A 41 3.07 18.08 -1.06
N GLU A 42 3.15 19.41 -1.00
CA GLU A 42 3.19 20.15 0.28
C GLU A 42 1.92 19.95 1.11
N GLU A 43 0.77 19.76 0.46
CA GLU A 43 -0.48 19.57 1.16
C GLU A 43 -0.52 18.29 2.03
N LEU A 44 -0.01 17.16 1.50
CA LEU A 44 0.11 15.94 2.29
C LEU A 44 1.13 16.11 3.41
N LYS A 45 2.26 16.76 3.14
CA LYS A 45 3.30 17.00 4.15
C LYS A 45 2.74 17.78 5.35
N ASP A 46 2.03 18.87 5.07
CA ASP A 46 1.42 19.71 6.10
C ASP A 46 0.30 18.99 6.84
N PHE A 47 -0.49 18.19 6.12
CA PHE A 47 -1.51 17.35 6.74
C PHE A 47 -0.91 16.32 7.71
N LEU A 48 0.12 15.56 7.30
CA LEU A 48 0.76 14.55 8.16
C LEU A 48 1.38 15.20 9.41
N LYS A 49 1.98 16.39 9.24
CA LYS A 49 2.50 17.21 10.34
C LYS A 49 1.39 17.61 11.32
N ALA A 50 0.28 18.13 10.82
CA ALA A 50 -0.85 18.52 11.65
C ALA A 50 -1.44 17.30 12.38
N HIS A 51 -1.59 16.17 11.70
CA HIS A 51 -2.15 14.95 12.30
C HIS A 51 -1.29 14.41 13.46
N ASN A 52 0.03 14.45 13.34
CA ASN A 52 0.95 13.98 14.38
C ASN A 52 1.07 14.94 15.58
N THR A 53 0.81 16.23 15.37
CA THR A 53 0.90 17.26 16.41
C THR A 53 -0.45 17.56 17.08
N SER A 54 -1.56 17.16 16.45
CA SER A 54 -2.90 17.31 17.02
C SER A 54 -3.20 16.27 18.09
N ILE A 55 -3.85 16.73 19.17
CA ILE A 55 -4.36 15.86 20.25
C ILE A 55 -5.44 14.89 19.73
N ASN A 56 -6.16 15.25 18.67
CA ASN A 56 -7.18 14.44 18.02
C ASN A 56 -6.62 13.72 16.78
N GLN A 57 -5.91 12.62 16.98
CA GLN A 57 -5.57 11.71 15.88
C GLN A 57 -6.88 11.17 15.27
N GLY A 58 -7.02 11.31 13.96
CA GLY A 58 -8.31 11.28 13.30
C GLY A 58 -8.82 9.91 12.90
N ASP A 59 -10.13 9.85 12.65
CA ASP A 59 -10.76 8.71 12.00
C ASP A 59 -10.29 8.66 10.54
N VAL A 60 -9.63 7.57 10.18
CA VAL A 60 -9.19 7.28 8.81
C VAL A 60 -10.02 6.14 8.25
N THR A 61 -10.58 6.35 7.06
CA THR A 61 -11.24 5.28 6.30
C THR A 61 -10.46 5.03 5.02
N THR A 62 -10.35 3.76 4.65
CA THR A 62 -9.57 3.35 3.49
C THR A 62 -10.36 2.36 2.65
N GLN A 63 -10.24 2.50 1.33
CA GLN A 63 -10.99 1.67 0.40
C GLN A 63 -10.17 1.37 -0.86
N TRP A 64 -10.02 0.09 -1.16
CA TRP A 64 -9.40 -0.34 -2.41
C TRP A 64 -10.27 0.03 -3.61
N ALA A 65 -9.74 0.94 -4.42
CA ALA A 65 -10.30 1.43 -5.66
C ALA A 65 -9.65 0.66 -6.82
N SER A 66 -10.22 -0.50 -7.15
CA SER A 66 -9.74 -1.28 -8.30
C SER A 66 -10.36 -0.74 -9.60
N PRO A 67 -9.57 -0.51 -10.67
CA PRO A 67 -10.14 -0.23 -11.98
C PRO A 67 -11.06 -1.39 -12.40
N LEU A 68 -12.18 -1.08 -13.05
CA LEU A 68 -13.07 -2.10 -13.61
C LEU A 68 -12.26 -3.02 -14.53
N LEU A 69 -12.17 -4.30 -14.18
CA LEU A 69 -11.44 -5.35 -14.90
C LEU A 69 -12.01 -5.62 -16.31
N GLN A 70 -13.13 -4.98 -16.66
CA GLN A 70 -14.03 -5.41 -17.72
C GLN A 70 -13.48 -5.15 -19.13
N TYR A 71 -12.51 -4.23 -19.29
CA TYR A 71 -11.97 -3.88 -20.61
C TYR A 71 -10.44 -3.82 -20.70
N PHE A 72 -9.72 -3.65 -19.58
CA PHE A 72 -8.25 -3.61 -19.57
C PHE A 72 -7.68 -4.27 -18.33
N LYS A 73 -6.56 -4.99 -18.48
CA LYS A 73 -5.76 -5.42 -17.32
C LYS A 73 -5.27 -4.16 -16.60
N PRO A 74 -5.72 -3.90 -15.36
CA PRO A 74 -5.31 -2.69 -14.65
C PRO A 74 -3.80 -2.71 -14.47
N LYS A 75 -3.12 -1.60 -14.80
CA LYS A 75 -1.69 -1.45 -14.52
C LYS A 75 -1.43 -1.06 -13.07
N ASN A 76 -2.37 -0.29 -12.51
CA ASN A 76 -2.28 0.27 -11.18
C ASN A 76 -3.55 -0.08 -10.37
N TRP A 77 -3.38 -0.19 -9.06
CA TRP A 77 -4.47 -0.28 -8.09
C TRP A 77 -4.40 0.94 -7.18
N LEU A 78 -5.53 1.59 -6.97
CA LEU A 78 -5.61 2.76 -6.12
C LEU A 78 -6.13 2.37 -4.72
N LEU A 79 -5.61 3.01 -3.69
CA LEU A 79 -6.19 2.99 -2.35
C LEU A 79 -6.73 4.41 -2.07
N LEU A 80 -8.03 4.53 -1.88
CA LEU A 80 -8.64 5.75 -1.38
C LEU A 80 -8.35 5.86 0.11
N VAL A 81 -7.87 7.02 0.54
CA VAL A 81 -7.66 7.36 1.95
C VAL A 81 -8.47 8.60 2.25
N LYS A 82 -9.26 8.56 3.32
CA LYS A 82 -10.07 9.68 3.78
C LYS A 82 -9.84 9.90 5.27
N PHE A 83 -9.37 11.08 5.62
CA PHE A 83 -9.24 11.52 7.00
C PHE A 83 -10.39 12.47 7.33
N ALA A 84 -11.01 12.28 8.50
CA ALA A 84 -11.98 13.22 9.05
C ALA A 84 -11.34 14.31 9.93
N LYS A 85 -10.18 14.03 10.53
CA LYS A 85 -9.42 14.94 11.41
C LYS A 85 -7.91 14.86 11.10
N PRO A 86 -7.12 15.92 11.37
CA PRO A 86 -7.51 17.20 11.99
C PRO A 86 -8.33 18.11 11.06
N ARG A 87 -8.34 17.83 9.76
CA ARG A 87 -9.24 18.40 8.76
C ARG A 87 -9.67 17.31 7.79
N GLU A 88 -10.76 17.52 7.06
CA GLU A 88 -11.12 16.62 5.97
C GLU A 88 -10.02 16.62 4.91
N PHE A 89 -9.50 15.44 4.59
CA PHE A 89 -8.49 15.27 3.56
C PHE A 89 -8.64 13.91 2.90
N GLU A 90 -8.83 13.93 1.58
CA GLU A 90 -9.02 12.71 0.79
C GLU A 90 -8.03 12.67 -0.38
N PHE A 91 -7.43 11.50 -0.60
CA PHE A 91 -6.48 11.30 -1.68
C PHE A 91 -6.39 9.83 -2.09
N TYR A 92 -5.80 9.58 -3.26
CA TYR A 92 -5.45 8.24 -3.70
C TYR A 92 -3.96 7.98 -3.50
N ILE A 93 -3.64 6.76 -3.09
CA ILE A 93 -2.29 6.19 -3.22
C ILE A 93 -2.30 5.27 -4.43
N GLU A 94 -1.39 5.51 -5.37
CA GLU A 94 -1.22 4.68 -6.55
C GLU A 94 -0.19 3.57 -6.33
N PHE A 95 -0.62 2.32 -6.50
CA PHE A 95 0.23 1.15 -6.48
C PHE A 95 0.36 0.56 -7.89
N SER A 96 1.59 0.40 -8.37
CA SER A 96 1.85 -0.33 -9.62
C SER A 96 1.71 -1.83 -9.37
N LEU A 97 0.88 -2.53 -10.14
CA LEU A 97 0.75 -3.99 -10.03
C LEU A 97 2.01 -4.73 -10.50
N GLU A 98 2.83 -4.09 -11.31
CA GLU A 98 4.11 -4.63 -11.76
C GLU A 98 5.19 -4.47 -10.70
N LYS A 99 5.30 -3.29 -10.09
CA LYS A 99 6.39 -2.96 -9.14
C LYS A 99 6.06 -3.30 -7.70
N ASN A 100 4.79 -3.19 -7.29
CA ASN A 100 4.36 -3.26 -5.89
C ASN A 100 3.50 -4.47 -5.50
N PRO A 101 3.52 -5.65 -6.18
CA PRO A 101 2.62 -6.73 -5.81
C PRO A 101 2.89 -7.28 -4.40
N ALA A 102 4.14 -7.31 -3.96
CA ALA A 102 4.48 -7.77 -2.61
C ALA A 102 4.06 -6.77 -1.52
N LEU A 103 4.18 -5.47 -1.81
CA LEU A 103 3.72 -4.42 -0.91
C LEU A 103 2.20 -4.46 -0.74
N ILE A 104 1.46 -4.59 -1.84
CA ILE A 104 0.00 -4.71 -1.77
C ILE A 104 -0.39 -5.97 -0.98
N ASP A 105 0.25 -7.12 -1.23
CA ASP A 105 -0.01 -8.34 -0.44
C ASP A 105 0.26 -8.12 1.05
N ALA A 106 1.35 -7.41 1.40
CA ALA A 106 1.68 -7.07 2.77
C ALA A 106 0.61 -6.20 3.44
N ILE A 107 0.02 -5.23 2.72
CA ILE A 107 -1.10 -4.42 3.25
C ILE A 107 -2.32 -5.32 3.50
N PHE A 108 -2.64 -6.22 2.55
CA PHE A 108 -3.74 -7.17 2.73
C PHE A 108 -3.54 -8.11 3.91
N GLN A 109 -2.32 -8.61 4.15
CA GLN A 109 -2.04 -9.51 5.26
C GLN A 109 -2.00 -8.78 6.61
N SER A 110 -1.36 -7.61 6.67
CA SER A 110 -1.16 -6.86 7.92
C SER A 110 -2.37 -6.02 8.33
N ARG A 111 -3.26 -5.68 7.38
CA ARG A 111 -4.38 -4.74 7.55
C ARG A 111 -3.93 -3.35 8.01
N GLY A 112 -2.66 -3.02 7.80
CA GLY A 112 -2.09 -1.74 8.18
C GLY A 112 -1.22 -1.17 7.08
N LEU A 113 -1.11 0.15 7.06
CA LEU A 113 -0.17 0.87 6.21
C LEU A 113 0.35 2.09 6.95
N ASN A 114 1.66 2.25 6.96
CA ASN A 114 2.31 3.49 7.35
C ASN A 114 2.51 4.38 6.13
N ILE A 115 2.15 5.66 6.27
CA ILE A 115 2.38 6.66 5.24
C ILE A 115 3.30 7.75 5.76
N LEU A 116 4.20 8.20 4.87
CA LEU A 116 5.11 9.31 5.08
C LEU A 116 5.13 10.16 3.82
N TYR A 117 5.49 11.43 3.95
CA TYR A 117 5.81 12.27 2.81
C TYR A 117 7.33 12.33 2.58
N GLY A 118 7.79 12.20 1.34
CA GLY A 118 9.23 12.29 1.04
C GLY A 118 9.58 12.08 -0.43
N PHE A 119 10.86 11.94 -0.71
CA PHE A 119 11.43 11.81 -2.06
C PHE A 119 12.16 10.47 -2.22
N PRO A 120 12.52 10.06 -3.45
CA PRO A 120 13.33 8.86 -3.65
C PRO A 120 14.60 8.85 -2.78
N GLY A 121 14.93 7.70 -2.19
CA GLY A 121 16.02 7.56 -1.22
C GLY A 121 15.64 7.81 0.25
N ASP A 122 14.47 8.39 0.53
CA ASP A 122 14.00 8.57 1.90
C ASP A 122 13.60 7.24 2.54
N LYS A 123 14.24 6.92 3.67
CA LYS A 123 13.95 5.71 4.45
C LYS A 123 13.41 6.08 5.82
N ILE A 124 12.46 5.29 6.30
CA ILE A 124 11.88 5.44 7.64
C ILE A 124 12.94 5.35 8.75
N SER A 125 13.96 4.50 8.56
CA SER A 125 15.08 4.35 9.51
C SER A 125 15.94 5.59 9.66
N ASN A 126 15.97 6.44 8.64
CA ASN A 126 16.87 7.59 8.57
C ASN A 126 16.19 8.89 9.01
N ARG A 127 14.90 8.84 9.38
CA ARG A 127 14.07 10.02 9.56
C ARG A 127 13.21 9.91 10.81
N ALA A 128 13.85 10.12 11.96
CA ALA A 128 13.18 10.22 13.27
C ALA A 128 12.28 11.46 13.40
N ASP A 129 12.44 12.44 12.51
CA ASP A 129 11.74 13.72 12.45
C ASP A 129 10.51 13.71 11.53
N GLN A 130 10.29 12.64 10.76
CA GLN A 130 9.16 12.58 9.83
C GLN A 130 7.86 12.17 10.52
N TYR A 131 6.79 12.83 10.09
CA TYR A 131 5.43 12.58 10.53
C TYR A 131 4.90 11.30 9.87
N ILE A 132 4.96 10.20 10.61
CA ILE A 132 4.43 8.90 10.20
C ILE A 132 2.97 8.83 10.61
N VAL A 133 2.11 8.35 9.73
CA VAL A 133 0.72 8.03 10.08
C VAL A 133 0.47 6.56 9.78
N LEU A 134 0.11 5.80 10.82
CA LEU A 134 -0.42 4.45 10.69
C LEU A 134 -1.92 4.53 10.43
N MET A 135 -2.38 3.80 9.43
CA MET A 135 -3.80 3.67 9.08
C MET A 135 -4.19 2.22 8.91
N GLU A 136 -5.41 1.89 9.34
CA GLU A 136 -6.02 0.58 9.10
C GLU A 136 -6.48 0.45 7.65
N VAL A 137 -6.25 -0.72 7.07
CA VAL A 137 -6.76 -1.12 5.76
C VAL A 137 -7.67 -2.35 5.93
N PRO A 138 -8.98 -2.13 6.13
CA PRO A 138 -9.90 -3.18 6.50
C PRO A 138 -10.16 -4.17 5.36
N ASN A 139 -10.59 -5.38 5.71
CA ASN A 139 -10.97 -6.40 4.76
C ASN A 139 -12.35 -6.13 4.14
N LEU A 140 -12.41 -5.29 3.11
CA LEU A 140 -13.66 -5.00 2.39
C LEU A 140 -14.01 -6.07 1.33
N ASN A 141 -13.88 -7.35 1.68
CA ASN A 141 -14.10 -8.51 0.80
C ASN A 141 -13.26 -8.48 -0.49
N GLN A 142 -12.10 -7.83 -0.46
CA GLN A 142 -11.19 -7.73 -1.61
C GLN A 142 -10.12 -8.83 -1.63
N ASP A 143 -9.99 -9.63 -0.57
CA ASP A 143 -8.95 -10.67 -0.45
C ASP A 143 -9.01 -11.69 -1.59
N GLU A 144 -10.20 -12.21 -1.91
CA GLU A 144 -10.34 -13.20 -2.98
C GLU A 144 -9.93 -12.59 -4.33
N ARG A 145 -10.34 -11.35 -4.57
CA ARG A 145 -9.99 -10.59 -5.78
C ARG A 145 -8.49 -10.33 -5.85
N TRP A 146 -7.88 -9.87 -4.76
CA TRP A 146 -6.45 -9.65 -4.65
C TRP A 146 -5.67 -10.95 -4.91
N ASN A 147 -6.06 -12.06 -4.29
CA ASN A 147 -5.44 -13.37 -4.48
C ASN A 147 -5.47 -13.83 -5.95
N LYS A 148 -6.59 -13.61 -6.66
CA LYS A 148 -6.68 -13.91 -8.10
C LYS A 148 -5.73 -13.02 -8.91
N ILE A 149 -5.69 -11.73 -8.63
CA ILE A 149 -4.82 -10.76 -9.31
C ILE A 149 -3.34 -11.08 -9.07
N LEU A 150 -2.93 -11.32 -7.82
CA LEU A 150 -1.56 -11.66 -7.44
C LEU A 150 -1.07 -12.91 -8.17
N ARG A 151 -1.89 -13.96 -8.22
CA ARG A 151 -1.56 -15.18 -8.98
C ARG A 151 -1.34 -14.90 -10.46
N GLU A 152 -2.19 -14.09 -11.09
CA GLU A 152 -2.03 -13.75 -12.50
C GLU A 152 -0.78 -12.89 -12.77
N ILE A 153 -0.45 -11.96 -11.87
CA ILE A 153 0.80 -11.18 -11.93
C ILE A 153 2.01 -12.12 -11.87
N LEU A 154 2.06 -13.03 -10.89
CA LEU A 154 3.18 -13.96 -10.72
C LEU A 154 3.28 -14.97 -11.86
N LYS A 155 2.15 -15.53 -12.34
CA LYS A 155 2.12 -16.38 -13.53
C LYS A 155 2.72 -15.64 -14.74
N THR A 156 2.33 -14.38 -14.95
CA THR A 156 2.85 -13.58 -16.06
C THR A 156 4.35 -13.34 -15.91
N LYS A 157 4.82 -13.04 -14.69
CA LYS A 157 6.25 -12.88 -14.38
C LYS A 157 7.06 -14.14 -14.71
N PHE A 158 6.62 -15.32 -14.25
CA PHE A 158 7.32 -16.58 -14.52
C PHE A 158 7.27 -17.00 -16.00
N LYS A 159 6.17 -16.72 -16.70
CA LYS A 159 6.10 -16.93 -18.16
C LYS A 159 7.15 -16.09 -18.90
N LYS A 160 7.32 -14.81 -18.52
CA LYS A 160 8.35 -13.93 -19.09
C LYS A 160 9.78 -14.42 -18.81
N GLN A 161 9.96 -15.24 -17.78
CA GLN A 161 11.23 -15.88 -17.42
C GLN A 161 11.40 -17.27 -18.08
N ASN A 162 10.59 -17.61 -19.08
CA ASN A 162 10.62 -18.90 -19.80
C ASN A 162 10.45 -20.14 -18.91
N MET A 163 9.78 -20.01 -17.76
CA MET A 163 9.53 -21.15 -16.87
C MET A 163 8.57 -22.17 -17.52
N PRO A 164 8.83 -23.49 -17.40
CA PRO A 164 7.95 -24.52 -17.94
C PRO A 164 6.52 -24.43 -17.39
N LYS A 165 5.51 -24.48 -18.27
CA LYS A 165 4.08 -24.33 -17.89
C LYS A 165 3.65 -25.22 -16.73
N LYS A 166 4.17 -26.46 -16.67
CA LYS A 166 3.89 -27.44 -15.61
C LYS A 166 4.37 -26.99 -14.21
N GLN A 167 5.41 -26.16 -14.15
CA GLN A 167 6.02 -25.70 -12.90
C GLN A 167 5.45 -24.35 -12.42
N ILE A 168 4.89 -23.54 -13.31
CA ILE A 168 4.44 -22.17 -13.00
C ILE A 168 3.48 -22.14 -11.81
N SER A 169 2.43 -22.98 -11.82
CA SER A 169 1.45 -22.97 -10.73
C SER A 169 2.07 -23.31 -9.38
N ILE A 170 3.04 -24.23 -9.35
CA ILE A 170 3.74 -24.64 -8.12
C ILE A 170 4.59 -23.48 -7.59
N GLU A 171 5.38 -22.84 -8.46
CA GLU A 171 6.25 -21.73 -8.06
C GLU A 171 5.46 -20.46 -7.69
N VAL A 172 4.28 -20.23 -8.28
CA VAL A 172 3.36 -19.16 -7.86
C VAL A 172 2.92 -19.35 -6.41
N GLU A 173 2.38 -20.51 -6.04
CA GLU A 173 1.92 -20.74 -4.67
C GLU A 173 3.09 -20.70 -3.67
N LYS A 174 4.25 -21.23 -4.05
CA LYS A 174 5.47 -21.17 -3.24
C LYS A 174 5.95 -19.74 -3.01
N GLN A 175 5.91 -18.89 -4.04
CA GLN A 175 6.29 -17.48 -3.93
C GLN A 175 5.32 -16.72 -3.04
N ILE A 176 4.01 -16.92 -3.20
CA ILE A 176 2.98 -16.29 -2.34
C ILE A 176 3.20 -16.72 -0.89
N ARG A 177 3.42 -18.02 -0.64
CA ARG A 177 3.66 -18.53 0.70
C ARG A 177 4.88 -17.86 1.35
N LYS A 178 6.02 -17.82 0.64
CA LYS A 178 7.24 -17.16 1.12
C LYS A 178 7.01 -15.68 1.45
N MET A 179 6.29 -14.96 0.58
CA MET A 179 5.97 -13.54 0.82
C MET A 179 5.20 -13.34 2.12
N ARG A 180 4.26 -14.24 2.44
CA ARG A 180 3.42 -14.16 3.63
C ARG A 180 4.12 -14.67 4.88
N GLU A 181 4.96 -15.70 4.77
CA GLU A 181 5.81 -16.20 5.86
C GLU A 181 6.70 -15.08 6.41
N LEU A 182 7.27 -14.23 5.55
CA LEU A 182 8.09 -13.08 5.96
C LEU A 182 7.36 -12.11 6.91
N LEU A 183 6.04 -11.93 6.74
CA LEU A 183 5.25 -11.01 7.56
C LEU A 183 4.94 -11.55 8.96
N HIS A 184 5.05 -12.86 9.15
CA HIS A 184 4.88 -13.51 10.44
C HIS A 184 6.17 -13.51 11.26
N PHE A 185 7.27 -13.00 10.70
CA PHE A 185 8.51 -12.84 11.45
C PHE A 185 8.31 -11.80 12.55
N ARG A 186 8.46 -12.22 13.81
CA ARG A 186 8.44 -11.36 14.99
C ARG A 186 9.89 -11.16 15.45
N LYS A 187 10.27 -9.91 15.75
CA LYS A 187 11.52 -9.59 16.43
C LYS A 187 11.27 -9.32 17.90
#